data_AF-A0A8J3CBJ4-F1
#
_entry.id   AF-A0A8J3CBJ4-F1
#
_cell.length_a   1.000
_cell.length_b   1.000
_cell.length_c   1.000
_cell.angle_alpha   90.00
_cell.angle_beta   90.00
_cell.angle_gamma   90.00
#
_symmetry.space_group_name_H-M   'P 1'
#
loop_
_entity.id
_entity.type
_entity.pdbx_description
1 polymer ?
#
loop_
_entity_poly.entity_id
_entity_poly.type
_entity_poly.pdbx_seq_one_letter_code
_entity_poly.pdbx_strand_id
1 'polypeptide(L)'
;MYRSEPADPPVPTATPIRPPAQQLREHAQRAREALRALGPDHPETLASRDRHAWLVGVTISPAEAVRLYSSLVLDSSRALGPEHPDTLQIRENHAHWVRRAGDPLEASRLLARLVADRARRTRETRRANNVPPTNGATR
;
A
#
# COMPACT_ATOMS: atom_id res chain seq x y z
N MET A 1 -58.57 -6.20 -27.25
CA MET A 1 -57.38 -6.93 -27.71
C MET A 1 -56.22 -6.53 -26.82
N TYR A 2 -55.79 -7.41 -25.93
CA TYR A 2 -54.66 -7.18 -25.02
C TYR A 2 -53.34 -7.30 -25.80
N ARG A 3 -52.55 -6.23 -25.85
CA ARG A 3 -51.14 -6.30 -26.22
C ARG A 3 -50.34 -6.22 -24.92
N SER A 4 -49.95 -7.38 -24.40
CA SER A 4 -49.01 -7.52 -23.29
C SER A 4 -47.61 -7.14 -23.79
N GLU A 5 -47.10 -5.98 -23.38
CA GLU A 5 -45.67 -5.69 -23.44
C GLU A 5 -44.98 -6.40 -22.27
N PRO A 6 -43.89 -7.15 -22.47
CA PRO A 6 -43.14 -7.71 -21.36
C PRO A 6 -42.43 -6.56 -20.62
N ALA A 7 -42.71 -6.42 -19.33
CA ALA A 7 -42.00 -5.50 -18.45
C ALA A 7 -40.52 -5.90 -18.39
N ASP A 8 -39.63 -5.05 -18.89
CA ASP A 8 -38.20 -5.17 -18.61
C ASP A 8 -37.99 -5.07 -17.09
N PRO A 9 -37.17 -5.97 -16.48
CA PRO A 9 -36.85 -5.85 -15.06
C PRO A 9 -36.12 -4.53 -14.81
N PRO A 10 -36.30 -3.91 -13.63
CA PRO A 10 -35.64 -2.64 -13.32
C PRO A 10 -34.13 -2.83 -13.45
N VAL A 11 -33.52 -2.08 -14.37
CA VAL A 11 -32.07 -1.98 -14.49
C VAL A 11 -31.56 -1.57 -13.11
N PRO A 12 -30.65 -2.33 -12.47
CA PRO A 12 -30.14 -1.95 -11.16
C PRO A 12 -29.50 -0.57 -11.31
N THR A 13 -30.08 0.43 -10.65
CA THR A 13 -29.57 1.79 -10.60
C THR A 13 -28.09 1.71 -10.26
N ALA A 14 -27.23 2.00 -11.25
CA ALA A 14 -25.80 2.03 -11.05
C ALA A 14 -25.55 2.91 -9.83
N THR A 15 -25.05 2.31 -8.74
CA THR A 15 -24.59 3.03 -7.58
C THR A 15 -23.74 4.20 -8.10
N PRO A 16 -24.03 5.46 -7.72
CA PRO A 16 -23.31 6.59 -8.30
C PRO A 16 -21.83 6.35 -8.09
N ILE A 17 -21.10 6.15 -9.20
CA ILE A 17 -19.65 5.98 -9.20
C ILE A 17 -19.13 7.29 -8.63
N ARG A 18 -18.80 7.28 -7.34
CA ARG A 18 -18.39 8.48 -6.62
C ARG A 18 -17.20 9.09 -7.35
N PRO A 19 -17.22 10.40 -7.69
CA PRO A 19 -16.19 10.96 -8.54
C PRO A 19 -14.81 10.80 -7.88
N PRO A 20 -13.78 10.37 -8.62
CA PRO A 20 -12.44 10.11 -8.07
C PRO A 20 -11.85 11.33 -7.35
N ALA A 21 -12.26 12.54 -7.73
CA ALA A 21 -11.90 13.79 -7.05
C ALA A 21 -12.45 13.91 -5.62
N GLN A 22 -13.65 13.40 -5.34
CA GLN A 22 -14.23 13.40 -3.99
C GLN A 22 -13.53 12.38 -3.10
N GLN A 23 -13.20 11.20 -3.65
CA GLN A 23 -12.41 10.19 -2.93
C GLN A 23 -11.02 10.72 -2.57
N LEU A 24 -10.35 11.41 -3.49
CA LEU A 24 -9.06 12.05 -3.24
C LEU A 24 -9.12 13.04 -2.08
N ARG A 25 -10.15 13.89 -2.03
CA ARG A 25 -10.32 14.89 -0.95
C ARG A 25 -10.50 14.23 0.41
N GLU A 26 -11.35 13.22 0.50
CA GLU A 26 -11.62 12.54 1.77
C GLU A 26 -10.41 11.74 2.27
N HIS A 27 -9.71 11.05 1.38
CA HIS A 27 -8.49 10.35 1.75
C HIS A 27 -7.37 11.30 2.15
N ALA A 28 -7.22 12.45 1.46
CA ALA A 28 -6.28 13.48 1.85
C ALA A 28 -6.64 14.11 3.22
N GLN A 29 -7.93 14.30 3.50
CA GLN A 29 -8.41 14.79 4.79
C GLN A 29 -8.06 13.79 5.92
N ARG A 30 -8.40 12.51 5.75
CA ARG A 30 -8.06 11.44 6.71
C ARG A 30 -6.57 11.32 6.94
N ALA A 31 -5.74 11.42 5.89
CA ALA A 31 -4.29 11.39 6.03
C ALA A 31 -3.77 12.56 6.87
N ARG A 32 -4.37 13.75 6.73
CA ARG A 32 -4.02 14.93 7.54
C ARG A 32 -4.48 14.81 8.99
N GLU A 33 -5.66 14.25 9.22
CA GLU A 33 -6.20 14.01 10.56
C GLU A 33 -5.38 12.97 11.31
N ALA A 34 -5.07 11.83 10.68
CA ALA A 34 -4.20 10.79 11.24
C ALA A 34 -2.81 11.33 11.56
N LEU A 35 -2.21 12.12 10.66
CA LEU A 35 -0.93 12.78 10.90
C LEU A 35 -0.95 13.68 12.15
N ARG A 36 -2.04 14.43 12.37
CA ARG A 36 -2.19 15.33 13.53
C ARG A 36 -2.49 14.59 14.83
N ALA A 37 -3.27 13.51 14.77
CA ALA A 37 -3.74 12.79 15.95
C ALA A 37 -2.77 11.71 16.44
N LEU A 38 -2.10 11.02 15.52
CA LEU A 38 -1.33 9.80 15.79
C LEU A 38 0.17 9.97 15.49
N GLY A 39 0.54 11.02 14.77
CA GLY A 39 1.91 11.29 14.35
C GLY A 39 2.28 10.62 13.01
N PRO A 40 3.42 11.02 12.41
CA PRO A 40 3.84 10.61 11.07
C PRO A 40 4.20 9.13 10.95
N ASP A 41 4.59 8.52 12.06
CA ASP A 41 5.12 7.15 12.12
C ASP A 41 4.05 6.10 12.46
N HIS A 42 2.82 6.54 12.78
CA HIS A 42 1.74 5.61 13.14
C HIS A 42 1.26 4.81 11.92
N PRO A 43 1.00 3.49 12.04
CA PRO A 43 0.55 2.64 10.94
C PRO A 43 -0.66 3.20 10.16
N GLU A 44 -1.66 3.73 10.87
CA GLU A 44 -2.84 4.34 10.23
C GLU A 44 -2.50 5.61 9.42
N THR A 45 -1.52 6.39 9.86
CA THR A 45 -1.02 7.55 9.12
C THR A 45 -0.31 7.10 7.86
N LEU A 46 0.55 6.08 7.95
CA LEU A 46 1.25 5.51 6.80
C LEU A 46 0.26 4.91 5.77
N ALA A 47 -0.76 4.18 6.23
CA ALA A 47 -1.81 3.63 5.36
C ALA A 47 -2.61 4.74 4.65
N SER A 48 -2.91 5.83 5.35
CA SER A 48 -3.60 6.98 4.76
C SER A 48 -2.74 7.69 3.71
N ARG A 49 -1.43 7.82 3.97
CA ARG A 49 -0.46 8.39 3.01
C ARG A 49 -0.26 7.50 1.79
N ASP A 50 -0.21 6.17 1.96
CA ASP A 50 -0.17 5.20 0.86
C ASP A 50 -1.37 5.38 -0.07
N ARG A 51 -2.58 5.44 0.51
CA ARG A 51 -3.80 5.64 -0.27
C ARG A 51 -3.84 6.98 -0.98
N HIS A 52 -3.37 8.05 -0.34
CA HIS A 52 -3.25 9.35 -0.98
C HIS A 52 -2.28 9.31 -2.18
N ALA A 53 -1.10 8.72 -2.01
CA ALA A 53 -0.11 8.58 -3.08
C ALA A 53 -0.64 7.75 -4.26
N TRP A 54 -1.36 6.67 -3.97
CA TRP A 54 -2.04 5.87 -5.00
C TRP A 54 -3.04 6.70 -5.80
N LEU A 55 -3.88 7.48 -5.11
CA LEU A 55 -4.89 8.33 -5.75
C LEU A 55 -4.25 9.42 -6.62
N VAL A 56 -3.17 10.04 -6.14
CA VAL A 56 -2.37 11.00 -6.93
C VAL A 56 -1.84 10.36 -8.22
N GLY A 57 -1.39 9.11 -8.15
CA GLY A 57 -0.89 8.39 -9.33
C GLY A 57 -1.95 8.12 -10.39
N VAL A 58 -3.18 7.78 -9.97
CA VAL A 58 -4.28 7.51 -10.92
C VAL A 58 -4.97 8.78 -11.42
N THR A 59 -4.98 9.86 -10.63
CA THR A 59 -5.74 11.09 -10.96
C THR A 59 -4.89 12.22 -11.51
N ILE A 60 -3.64 12.36 -11.07
CA ILE A 60 -2.76 13.48 -11.43
C ILE A 60 -1.63 12.99 -12.34
N SER A 61 -0.70 12.19 -11.80
CA SER A 61 0.47 11.74 -12.53
C SER A 61 1.21 10.59 -11.84
N PRO A 62 1.64 9.56 -12.58
CA PRO A 62 2.54 8.53 -12.06
C PRO A 62 3.83 9.10 -11.45
N ALA A 63 4.39 10.17 -12.01
CA ALA A 63 5.64 10.77 -11.52
C ALA A 63 5.47 11.41 -10.14
N GLU A 64 4.29 11.99 -9.87
CA GLU A 64 3.99 12.59 -8.56
C GLU A 64 3.76 11.50 -7.51
N ALA A 65 3.10 10.39 -7.88
CA ALA A 65 3.01 9.21 -7.03
C ALA A 65 4.39 8.66 -6.67
N VAL A 66 5.32 8.55 -7.63
CA VAL A 66 6.71 8.12 -7.35
C VAL A 66 7.35 8.98 -6.27
N ARG A 67 7.21 10.31 -6.35
CA ARG A 67 7.76 11.22 -5.33
C ARG A 67 7.15 10.98 -3.94
N LEU A 68 5.83 10.82 -3.86
CA LEU A 68 5.13 10.55 -2.60
C LEU A 68 5.52 9.19 -2.02
N TYR A 69 5.58 8.16 -2.85
CA TYR A 69 5.99 6.82 -2.46
C TYR A 69 7.45 6.75 -2.02
N SER A 70 8.36 7.49 -2.66
CA SER A 70 9.76 7.55 -2.25
C SER A 70 9.92 8.06 -0.82
N SER A 71 9.22 9.15 -0.46
CA SER A 71 9.18 9.65 0.93
C SER A 71 8.53 8.64 1.88
N LEU A 72 7.42 8.02 1.46
CA LEU A 72 6.68 7.09 2.31
C LEU A 72 7.48 5.81 2.62
N VAL A 73 8.30 5.32 1.68
CA VAL A 73 9.22 4.19 1.89
C VAL A 73 10.25 4.53 2.97
N LEU A 74 10.80 5.75 2.97
CA LEU A 74 11.78 6.17 3.98
C LEU A 74 11.14 6.23 5.37
N ASP A 75 9.97 6.84 5.47
CA ASP A 75 9.27 7.02 6.75
C ASP A 75 8.82 5.67 7.32
N SER A 76 8.19 4.81 6.49
CA SER A 76 7.80 3.46 6.93
C SER A 76 8.99 2.58 7.31
N SER A 77 10.12 2.69 6.61
CA SER A 77 11.34 1.95 6.97
C SER A 77 11.94 2.41 8.30
N ARG A 78 11.80 3.69 8.67
CA ARG A 78 12.25 4.22 9.96
C ARG A 78 11.30 3.86 11.09
N ALA A 79 9.99 3.98 10.85
CA ALA A 79 8.95 3.77 11.86
C ALA A 79 8.72 2.29 12.20
N LEU A 80 8.58 1.45 11.17
CA LEU A 80 8.18 0.04 11.32
C LEU A 80 9.33 -0.94 11.05
N GLY A 81 10.39 -0.45 10.42
CA GLY A 81 11.49 -1.26 9.93
C GLY A 81 11.35 -1.64 8.45
N PRO A 82 12.47 -1.95 7.77
CA PRO A 82 12.50 -2.21 6.32
C PRO A 82 11.83 -3.53 5.91
N GLU A 83 11.63 -4.45 6.85
CA GLU A 83 11.04 -5.79 6.62
C GLU A 83 9.61 -5.91 7.14
N HIS A 84 9.03 -4.83 7.68
CA HIS A 84 7.65 -4.82 8.13
C HIS A 84 6.68 -5.05 6.95
N PRO A 85 5.58 -5.82 7.11
CA PRO A 85 4.64 -6.08 6.02
C PRO A 85 4.13 -4.80 5.33
N ASP A 86 3.79 -3.78 6.11
CA ASP A 86 3.31 -2.50 5.57
C ASP A 86 4.40 -1.76 4.78
N THR A 87 5.65 -1.72 5.27
CA THR A 87 6.79 -1.14 4.56
C THR A 87 7.04 -1.87 3.23
N LEU A 88 6.94 -3.21 3.23
CA LEU A 88 7.07 -4.01 2.02
C LEU A 88 5.95 -3.69 1.02
N GLN A 89 4.70 -3.57 1.47
CA GLN A 89 3.57 -3.19 0.61
C GLN A 89 3.78 -1.80 -0.03
N ILE A 90 4.26 -0.83 0.75
CA ILE A 90 4.58 0.53 0.27
C ILE A 90 5.69 0.48 -0.79
N ARG A 91 6.73 -0.35 -0.57
CA ARG A 91 7.83 -0.52 -1.53
C ARG A 91 7.38 -1.18 -2.85
N GLU A 92 6.45 -2.12 -2.79
CA GLU A 92 5.83 -2.70 -3.99
C GLU A 92 5.03 -1.66 -4.78
N ASN A 93 4.22 -0.86 -4.07
CA ASN A 93 3.46 0.22 -4.69
C ASN A 93 4.40 1.28 -5.31
N HIS A 94 5.50 1.61 -4.65
CA HIS A 94 6.53 2.49 -5.22
C HIS A 94 7.06 1.95 -6.55
N ALA A 95 7.46 0.67 -6.61
CA ALA A 95 7.96 0.04 -7.83
C ALA A 95 6.88 0.01 -8.95
N HIS A 96 5.61 -0.22 -8.58
CA HIS A 96 4.50 -0.12 -9.52
C HIS A 96 4.43 1.26 -10.18
N TRP A 97 4.54 2.33 -9.39
CA TRP A 97 4.45 3.70 -9.91
C TRP A 97 5.70 4.12 -10.69
N VAL A 98 6.90 3.66 -10.30
CA VAL A 98 8.14 3.88 -11.06
C VAL A 98 8.03 3.28 -12.46
N ARG A 99 7.49 2.05 -12.58
CA ARG A 99 7.21 1.43 -13.87
C ARG A 99 6.20 2.24 -14.68
N ARG A 100 5.13 2.72 -14.05
CA ARG A 100 4.08 3.54 -14.69
C ARG A 100 4.59 4.92 -15.11
N ALA A 101 5.61 5.45 -14.44
CA ALA A 101 6.27 6.70 -14.80
C ALA A 101 7.27 6.54 -15.97
N GLY A 102 7.46 5.32 -16.49
CA GLY A 102 8.29 5.04 -17.66
C GLY A 102 9.67 4.48 -17.35
N ASP A 103 9.96 4.09 -16.11
CA ASP A 103 11.25 3.48 -15.73
C ASP A 103 11.07 2.01 -15.28
N PRO A 104 10.88 1.07 -16.21
CA PRO A 104 10.72 -0.35 -15.88
C PRO A 104 12.00 -0.99 -15.33
N LEU A 105 13.18 -0.45 -15.68
CA LEU A 105 14.46 -0.97 -15.20
C LEU A 105 14.64 -0.67 -13.71
N GLU A 106 14.36 0.55 -13.29
CA GLU A 106 14.43 0.91 -11.88
C GLU A 106 13.34 0.19 -11.07
N ALA A 107 12.12 0.04 -11.62
CA ALA A 107 11.09 -0.76 -10.98
C ALA A 107 11.53 -2.22 -10.76
N SER A 108 12.20 -2.84 -11.74
CA SER A 108 12.75 -4.19 -11.62
C SER A 108 13.80 -4.27 -10.50
N ARG A 109 14.70 -3.28 -10.41
CA ARG A 109 15.71 -3.22 -9.33
C ARG A 109 15.06 -3.08 -7.95
N LEU A 110 14.03 -2.25 -7.81
CA LEU A 110 13.29 -2.08 -6.57
C LEU A 110 12.61 -3.39 -6.14
N LEU A 111 11.96 -4.10 -7.07
CA LEU A 111 11.34 -5.39 -6.81
C LEU A 111 12.37 -6.48 -6.46
N ALA A 112 13.51 -6.53 -7.15
CA ALA A 112 14.57 -7.48 -6.87
C ALA A 112 15.11 -7.32 -5.43
N ARG A 113 15.32 -6.09 -4.97
CA ARG A 113 15.68 -5.79 -3.58
C ARG A 113 14.59 -6.24 -2.61
N LEU A 114 13.33 -5.97 -2.91
CA LEU A 114 12.20 -6.38 -2.06
C LEU A 114 12.10 -7.90 -1.91
N VAL A 115 12.29 -8.66 -2.99
CA VAL A 115 12.31 -10.14 -2.94
C VAL A 115 13.48 -10.64 -2.11
N ALA A 116 14.67 -10.05 -2.26
CA ALA A 116 15.82 -10.38 -1.43
C ALA A 116 15.56 -10.14 0.06
N ASP A 117 14.89 -9.04 0.40
CA ASP A 117 14.56 -8.67 1.78
C ASP A 117 13.53 -9.64 2.38
N ARG A 118 12.47 -9.98 1.63
CA ARG A 118 11.49 -11.01 2.04
C ARG A 118 12.14 -12.37 2.28
N ALA A 119 13.07 -12.78 1.41
CA ALA A 119 13.79 -14.04 1.58
C ALA A 119 14.67 -14.06 2.84
N ARG A 120 15.27 -12.92 3.23
CA ARG A 120 16.03 -12.81 4.48
C ARG A 120 15.11 -12.93 5.70
N ARG A 121 14.01 -12.18 5.74
CA ARG A 121 12.98 -12.30 6.79
C ARG A 121 12.54 -13.74 7.02
N THR A 122 12.20 -14.47 5.96
CA THR A 122 11.75 -15.87 6.07
C THR A 122 12.84 -16.80 6.59
N ARG A 123 14.11 -16.56 6.22
CA ARG A 123 15.24 -17.35 6.75
C ARG A 123 15.49 -17.06 8.22
N GLU A 124 15.37 -15.79 8.62
CA GLU A 124 15.54 -15.37 10.01
C GLU A 124 14.43 -15.90 10.92
N THR A 125 13.16 -15.81 10.50
CA THR A 125 12.04 -16.40 11.25
C THR A 125 12.17 -17.93 11.33
N ARG A 126 12.59 -18.60 10.26
CA ARG A 126 12.85 -20.05 10.29
C ARG A 126 14.00 -20.42 11.23
N ARG A 127 15.05 -19.59 11.30
CA ARG A 127 16.18 -19.81 12.21
C ARG A 127 15.76 -19.65 13.67
N ALA A 128 14.97 -18.63 13.98
CA ALA A 128 14.44 -18.39 15.33
C ALA A 128 13.55 -19.55 15.81
N ASN A 129 12.74 -20.12 14.93
CA ASN A 129 11.87 -21.27 15.25
C ASN A 129 12.61 -22.62 15.38
N ASN A 130 13.88 -22.69 15.00
CA ASN A 130 14.66 -23.93 15.01
C ASN A 130 15.72 -23.97 16.14
N VAL A 131 15.66 -23.02 17.08
CA VAL A 131 16.46 -23.06 18.31
C VAL A 131 15.74 -23.98 19.30
N PRO A 132 16.27 -25.17 19.64
CA PRO A 132 15.67 -26.03 20.66
C PRO A 132 15.68 -25.30 22.01
N PRO A 133 14.67 -25.49 22.88
CA PRO A 133 14.75 -24.97 24.24
C PRO A 133 16.03 -25.53 24.85
N THR A 134 16.95 -24.64 25.21
CA THR A 134 18.15 -25.03 25.95
C THR A 134 17.65 -25.56 27.28
N ASN A 135 17.49 -26.88 27.39
CA ASN A 135 17.27 -27.55 28.66
C ASN A 135 18.46 -27.18 29.55
N GLY A 136 18.21 -26.24 30.45
CA GLY A 136 19.10 -25.90 31.55
C GLY A 136 19.18 -27.11 32.47
N ALA A 137 20.05 -28.05 32.13
CA ALA A 137 20.54 -29.05 33.05
C ALA A 137 21.54 -28.36 33.98
N THR A 138 21.02 -27.66 34.99
CA THR A 138 21.79 -27.34 36.19
C THR A 138 21.89 -28.64 36.99
N ARG A 139 23.08 -29.24 36.92
CA ARG A 139 23.50 -30.38 37.74
C ARG A 139 23.84 -29.91 39.16
#